data_AF-A0A356TAD8-F1
#
_entry.id   AF-A0A356TAD8-F1
#
_cell.length_a   1.000
_cell.length_b   1.000
_cell.length_c   1.000
_cell.angle_alpha   90.00
_cell.angle_beta   90.00
_cell.angle_gamma   90.00
#
_symmetry.space_group_name_H-M   'P 1'
#
loop_
_entity.id
_entity.type
_entity.pdbx_description
1 polymer ?
#
loop_
_entity_poly.entity_id
_entity_poly.type
_entity_poly.pdbx_seq_one_letter_code
_entity_poly.pdbx_strand_id
1 'polypeptide(L)'
;MIQLWLFLLMLLLVGGFALFRWYFSTDQKARRAMQAVPLLPAARVRDGQTARVIGEVLPGASVTAPLSGRPCAYWRVTVEEQRGGSKNRRWVTIVDEHEGVDFLLRDGDTKALVKTDFVQCVLEKDGKFSSGFLNDATPELDAFLRERGHSSQGLVFNKNMRYREGVVEPGEQVCVVGAGRWERDPDEEASAGTGYRDASMPTRLVLVAPEDGPLLLSDEASMLR
;
A
#
# COMPACT_ATOMS: atom_id res chain seq x y z
N MET A 1 -44.43 6.73 7.36
CA MET A 1 -43.40 5.72 7.00
C MET A 1 -42.45 6.21 5.91
N ILE A 2 -42.91 6.72 4.76
CA ILE A 2 -42.05 7.16 3.64
C ILE A 2 -41.02 8.24 4.02
N GLN A 3 -41.38 9.22 4.85
CA GLN A 3 -40.44 10.26 5.29
C GLN A 3 -39.27 9.74 6.14
N LEU A 4 -39.49 8.67 6.93
CA LEU A 4 -38.44 8.06 7.75
C LEU A 4 -37.39 7.36 6.87
N TRP A 5 -37.83 6.71 5.79
CA TRP A 5 -36.96 6.07 4.80
C TRP A 5 -36.11 7.08 4.01
N LEU A 6 -36.70 8.22 3.64
CA LEU A 6 -35.97 9.29 2.95
C LEU A 6 -34.90 9.92 3.84
N PHE A 7 -35.17 10.06 5.14
CA PHE A 7 -34.21 10.60 6.10
C PHE A 7 -33.05 9.64 6.37
N LEU A 8 -33.33 8.34 6.52
CA LEU A 8 -32.32 7.28 6.64
C LEU A 8 -31.43 7.19 5.38
N LEU A 9 -32.02 7.31 4.18
CA LEU A 9 -31.29 7.36 2.92
C LEU A 9 -30.37 8.58 2.85
N MET A 10 -30.84 9.75 3.28
CA MET A 10 -30.04 10.98 3.31
C MET A 10 -28.87 10.88 4.28
N LEU A 11 -29.07 10.32 5.48
CA LEU A 11 -28.00 10.06 6.44
C LEU A 11 -26.97 9.05 5.90
N LEU A 12 -27.42 8.00 5.19
CA LEU A 12 -26.53 7.06 4.51
C LEU A 12 -25.74 7.70 3.36
N LEU A 13 -26.35 8.63 2.64
CA LEU A 13 -25.70 9.37 1.54
C LEU A 13 -24.68 10.37 2.07
N VAL A 14 -25.02 11.13 3.11
CA VAL A 14 -24.12 12.09 3.76
C VAL A 14 -22.99 11.34 4.49
N GLY A 15 -23.31 10.29 5.23
CA GLY A 15 -22.33 9.42 5.88
C GLY A 15 -21.40 8.73 4.87
N GLY A 16 -21.96 8.20 3.78
CA GLY A 16 -21.20 7.61 2.68
C GLY A 16 -20.33 8.61 1.92
N PHE A 17 -20.77 9.87 1.78
CA PHE A 17 -19.99 10.94 1.17
C PHE A 17 -18.86 11.43 2.09
N ALA A 18 -19.11 11.51 3.40
CA ALA A 18 -18.09 11.83 4.40
C ALA A 18 -17.01 10.75 4.46
N LEU A 19 -17.40 9.47 4.48
CA LEU A 19 -16.49 8.32 4.40
C LEU A 19 -15.68 8.33 3.11
N PHE A 20 -16.32 8.65 1.97
CA PHE A 20 -15.65 8.78 0.68
C PHE A 20 -14.61 9.91 0.65
N ARG A 21 -14.96 11.11 1.15
CA ARG A 21 -14.00 12.22 1.28
C ARG A 21 -12.88 11.84 2.23
N TRP A 22 -13.18 11.17 3.34
CA TRP A 22 -12.16 10.73 4.30
C TRP A 22 -11.19 9.74 3.65
N TYR A 23 -11.68 8.74 2.93
CA TYR A 23 -10.88 7.72 2.27
C TYR A 23 -10.09 8.24 1.04
N PHE A 24 -10.69 8.99 0.11
CA PHE A 24 -9.90 9.58 -0.99
C PHE A 24 -8.93 10.68 -0.48
N SER A 25 -9.24 11.26 0.69
CA SER A 25 -8.29 12.15 1.35
C SER A 25 -7.12 11.40 1.98
N THR A 26 -7.21 10.11 2.34
CA THR A 26 -6.08 9.43 3.00
C THR A 26 -4.90 9.29 2.04
N ASP A 27 -5.11 8.85 0.80
CA ASP A 27 -4.03 8.77 -0.18
C ASP A 27 -3.47 10.15 -0.52
N GLN A 28 -4.31 11.18 -0.69
CA GLN A 28 -3.82 12.54 -0.94
C GLN A 28 -3.08 13.14 0.27
N LYS A 29 -3.53 12.83 1.49
CA LYS A 29 -2.85 13.22 2.74
C LYS A 29 -1.52 12.50 2.86
N ALA A 30 -1.46 11.20 2.57
CA ALA A 30 -0.21 10.43 2.55
C ALA A 30 0.78 11.01 1.54
N ARG A 31 0.33 11.29 0.31
CA ARG A 31 1.19 11.95 -0.70
C ARG A 31 1.76 13.28 -0.19
N ARG A 32 0.91 14.12 0.41
CA ARG A 32 1.34 15.41 0.99
C ARG A 32 2.29 15.23 2.17
N ALA A 33 2.01 14.26 3.04
CA ALA A 33 2.85 13.94 4.19
C ALA A 33 4.23 13.44 3.72
N MET A 34 4.28 12.57 2.72
CA MET A 34 5.54 12.10 2.12
C MET A 34 6.36 13.26 1.55
N GLN A 35 5.73 14.13 0.78
CA GLN A 35 6.40 15.28 0.15
C GLN A 35 6.89 16.32 1.18
N ALA A 36 6.24 16.42 2.33
CA ALA A 36 6.63 17.33 3.40
C ALA A 36 7.89 16.85 4.15
N VAL A 37 8.22 15.56 4.09
CA VAL A 37 9.41 14.99 4.73
C VAL A 37 10.63 15.09 3.81
N PRO A 38 11.78 15.56 4.32
CA PRO A 38 12.99 15.68 3.53
C PRO A 38 13.48 14.33 3.00
N LEU A 39 13.79 14.31 1.70
CA LEU A 39 14.49 13.19 1.07
C LEU A 39 15.95 13.18 1.55
N LEU A 40 16.37 12.08 2.15
CA LEU A 40 17.73 11.86 2.62
C LEU A 40 18.24 10.52 2.07
N PRO A 41 19.53 10.44 1.68
CA PRO A 41 20.18 9.15 1.51
C PRO A 41 20.07 8.33 2.80
N ALA A 42 19.85 7.03 2.71
CA ALA A 42 19.73 6.11 3.84
C ALA A 42 20.92 6.25 4.80
N ALA A 43 22.14 6.37 4.25
CA ALA A 43 23.38 6.58 5.01
C ALA A 43 23.38 7.84 5.91
N ARG A 44 22.54 8.84 5.62
CA ARG A 44 22.50 10.12 6.34
C ARG A 44 21.35 10.22 7.34
N VAL A 45 20.48 9.22 7.40
CA VAL A 45 19.38 9.17 8.36
C VAL A 45 19.96 8.95 9.75
N ARG A 46 19.57 9.80 10.71
CA ARG A 46 19.99 9.66 12.12
C ARG A 46 19.00 8.80 12.90
N ASP A 47 19.44 8.25 14.02
CA ASP A 47 18.54 7.55 14.95
C ASP A 47 17.41 8.45 15.41
N GLY A 48 16.18 7.93 15.34
CA GLY A 48 14.93 8.63 15.68
C GLY A 48 14.51 9.68 14.65
N GLN A 49 15.27 9.91 13.58
CA GLN A 49 14.91 10.89 12.56
C GLN A 49 13.89 10.31 11.59
N THR A 50 12.75 10.96 11.45
CA THR A 50 11.83 10.71 10.34
C THR A 50 12.45 11.24 9.04
N ALA A 51 12.63 10.37 8.07
CA ALA A 51 13.22 10.69 6.78
C ALA A 51 12.46 10.02 5.65
N ARG A 52 12.49 10.65 4.47
CA ARG A 52 12.08 10.04 3.21
C ARG A 52 13.31 9.43 2.57
N VAL A 53 13.28 8.13 2.27
CA VAL A 53 14.37 7.37 1.67
C VAL A 53 13.84 6.72 0.40
N ILE A 54 14.61 6.78 -0.68
CA ILE A 54 14.30 6.10 -1.94
C ILE A 54 15.34 5.01 -2.14
N GLY A 55 14.90 3.83 -2.59
CA GLY A 55 15.82 2.77 -2.93
C GLY A 55 15.18 1.63 -3.69
N GLU A 56 16.01 0.67 -4.08
CA GLU A 56 15.61 -0.54 -4.78
C GLU A 56 15.24 -1.64 -3.78
N VAL A 57 14.10 -2.29 -3.99
CA VAL A 57 13.66 -3.42 -3.17
C VAL A 57 14.51 -4.64 -3.48
N LEU A 58 15.16 -5.22 -2.46
CA LEU A 58 15.98 -6.41 -2.64
C LEU A 58 15.15 -7.69 -2.56
N PRO A 59 15.55 -8.76 -3.27
CA PRO A 59 14.94 -10.08 -3.13
C PRO A 59 15.01 -10.58 -1.68
N GLY A 60 13.90 -11.15 -1.20
CA GLY A 60 13.77 -11.64 0.17
C GLY A 60 12.50 -12.46 0.37
N ALA A 61 11.96 -12.44 1.60
CA ALA A 61 10.65 -12.99 1.87
C ALA A 61 9.58 -12.29 1.01
N SER A 62 8.51 -13.01 0.67
CA SER A 62 7.44 -12.48 -0.18
C SER A 62 6.07 -12.97 0.26
N VAL A 63 5.07 -12.16 -0.06
CA VAL A 63 3.63 -12.48 -0.01
C VAL A 63 3.10 -12.56 -1.44
N THR A 64 2.00 -13.28 -1.63
CA THR A 64 1.37 -13.43 -2.94
C THR A 64 0.24 -12.41 -3.08
N ALA A 65 0.32 -11.55 -4.11
CA ALA A 65 -0.74 -10.59 -4.41
C ALA A 65 -2.02 -11.32 -4.84
N PRO A 66 -3.19 -11.02 -4.27
CA PRO A 66 -4.36 -11.89 -4.38
C PRO A 66 -5.08 -11.81 -5.73
N LEU A 67 -4.89 -10.75 -6.53
CA LEU A 67 -5.51 -10.64 -7.85
C LEU A 67 -4.56 -11.11 -8.97
N SER A 68 -3.29 -10.68 -8.96
CA SER A 68 -2.34 -11.08 -10.00
C SER A 68 -1.58 -12.38 -9.72
N GLY A 69 -1.56 -12.85 -8.47
CA GLY A 69 -0.73 -13.98 -8.05
C GLY A 69 0.77 -13.68 -8.02
N ARG A 70 1.18 -12.40 -8.16
CA ARG A 70 2.59 -12.00 -8.18
C ARG A 70 3.22 -12.12 -6.78
N PRO A 71 4.42 -12.72 -6.64
CA PRO A 71 5.18 -12.66 -5.41
C PRO A 71 5.76 -11.25 -5.23
N CYS A 72 5.50 -10.62 -4.09
CA CYS A 72 5.89 -9.24 -3.81
C CYS A 72 6.23 -9.05 -2.32
N ALA A 73 6.91 -7.96 -1.98
CA ALA A 73 7.18 -7.57 -0.60
C ALA A 73 5.94 -6.96 0.06
N TYR A 74 5.11 -6.26 -0.71
CA TYR A 74 3.90 -5.59 -0.24
C TYR A 74 2.87 -5.51 -1.36
N TRP A 75 1.58 -5.61 -1.06
CA TRP A 75 0.50 -5.36 -2.02
C TRP A 75 -0.64 -4.56 -1.41
N ARG A 76 -1.40 -3.87 -2.25
CA ARG A 76 -2.68 -3.23 -1.89
C ARG A 76 -3.70 -3.47 -2.98
N VAL A 77 -4.87 -3.96 -2.58
CA VAL A 77 -6.04 -4.14 -3.43
C VAL A 77 -7.14 -3.19 -3.04
N THR A 78 -7.63 -2.43 -4.02
CA THR A 78 -8.84 -1.62 -3.88
C THR A 78 -9.89 -2.10 -4.88
N VAL A 79 -11.09 -2.40 -4.39
CA VAL A 79 -12.26 -2.68 -5.24
C VAL A 79 -13.32 -1.60 -5.07
N GLU A 80 -13.73 -1.02 -6.19
CA GLU A 80 -14.75 0.04 -6.26
C GLU A 80 -15.99 -0.44 -7.01
N GLU A 81 -17.17 -0.22 -6.45
CA GLU A 81 -18.47 -0.46 -7.08
C GLU A 81 -19.07 0.86 -7.56
N GLN A 82 -19.55 0.90 -8.82
CA GLN A 82 -20.32 2.04 -9.30
C GLN A 82 -21.74 1.99 -8.73
N ARG A 83 -22.11 3.00 -7.95
CA ARG A 83 -23.45 3.16 -7.38
C ARG A 83 -24.14 4.41 -7.95
N GLY A 84 -25.47 4.39 -7.95
CA GLY A 84 -26.31 5.52 -8.38
C GLY A 84 -26.86 5.39 -9.81
N GLY A 85 -27.89 6.19 -10.11
CA GLY A 85 -28.52 6.23 -11.43
C GLY A 85 -27.71 7.00 -12.48
N SER A 86 -28.20 7.01 -13.73
CA SER A 86 -27.47 7.58 -14.89
C SER A 86 -26.89 8.99 -14.66
N LYS A 87 -27.62 9.86 -13.93
CA LYS A 87 -27.23 11.26 -13.65
C LYS A 87 -26.37 11.48 -12.40
N ASN A 88 -26.15 10.46 -11.56
CA ASN A 88 -25.41 10.57 -10.30
C ASN A 88 -24.59 9.31 -10.00
N ARG A 89 -23.80 8.87 -10.98
CA ARG A 89 -22.88 7.73 -10.83
C ARG A 89 -21.72 8.13 -9.93
N ARG A 90 -21.46 7.32 -8.91
CA ARG A 90 -20.30 7.47 -8.01
C ARG A 90 -19.60 6.13 -7.82
N TRP A 91 -18.28 6.16 -7.69
CA TRP A 91 -17.48 4.98 -7.32
C TRP A 91 -17.39 4.91 -5.80
N VAL A 92 -17.62 3.73 -5.26
CA VAL A 92 -17.59 3.48 -3.81
C VAL A 92 -16.64 2.34 -3.57
N THR A 93 -15.56 2.59 -2.82
CA THR A 93 -14.68 1.53 -2.34
C THR A 93 -15.47 0.60 -1.44
N ILE A 94 -15.46 -0.69 -1.77
CA ILE A 94 -16.09 -1.75 -0.98
C ILE A 94 -15.05 -2.69 -0.36
N VAL A 95 -13.85 -2.75 -0.94
CA VAL A 95 -12.70 -3.49 -0.40
C VAL A 95 -11.48 -2.57 -0.50
N ASP A 96 -10.74 -2.45 0.61
CA ASP A 96 -9.38 -1.90 0.65
C ASP A 96 -8.57 -2.76 1.61
N GLU A 97 -7.72 -3.61 1.05
CA GLU A 97 -6.89 -4.54 1.78
C GLU A 97 -5.45 -4.38 1.35
N HIS A 98 -4.53 -4.64 2.27
CA HIS A 98 -3.11 -4.59 2.02
C HIS A 98 -2.42 -5.54 2.99
N GLU A 99 -1.32 -6.11 2.53
CA GLU A 99 -0.48 -6.99 3.32
C GLU A 99 0.95 -6.88 2.79
N GLY A 100 1.91 -7.14 3.66
CA GLY A 100 3.31 -7.20 3.28
C GLY A 100 4.14 -7.87 4.34
N VAL A 101 5.40 -8.09 3.97
CA VAL A 101 6.45 -8.64 4.83
C VAL A 101 7.60 -7.67 4.89
N ASP A 102 8.34 -7.68 5.99
CA ASP A 102 9.56 -6.91 6.13
C ASP A 102 10.51 -7.17 4.94
N PHE A 103 11.03 -6.10 4.36
CA PHE A 103 11.88 -6.20 3.18
C PHE A 103 13.08 -5.26 3.27
N LEU A 104 14.13 -5.59 2.52
CA LEU A 104 15.33 -4.77 2.44
C LEU A 104 15.24 -3.81 1.25
N LEU A 105 15.62 -2.57 1.49
CA LEU A 105 15.74 -1.48 0.54
C LEU A 105 17.23 -1.16 0.36
N ARG A 106 17.70 -0.98 -0.87
CA ARG A 106 19.07 -0.56 -1.18
C ARG A 106 19.08 0.88 -1.69
N ASP A 107 19.82 1.74 -1.00
CA ASP A 107 20.15 3.09 -1.44
C ASP A 107 21.68 3.25 -1.48
N GLY A 108 22.23 3.20 -2.70
CA GLY A 108 23.68 3.11 -2.92
C GLY A 108 24.28 1.88 -2.21
N ASP A 109 25.27 2.10 -1.35
CA ASP A 109 25.92 1.06 -0.56
C ASP A 109 25.20 0.75 0.76
N THR A 110 24.13 1.49 1.10
CA THR A 110 23.40 1.32 2.36
C THR A 110 22.18 0.44 2.17
N LYS A 111 22.01 -0.53 3.08
CA LYS A 111 20.80 -1.33 3.20
C LYS A 111 19.91 -0.76 4.31
N ALA A 112 18.61 -0.69 4.05
CA ALA A 112 17.59 -0.33 5.01
C ALA A 112 16.53 -1.43 5.11
N LEU A 113 16.30 -1.97 6.30
CA LEU A 113 15.18 -2.87 6.58
C LEU A 113 13.91 -2.04 6.79
N VAL A 114 12.88 -2.29 6.00
CA VAL A 114 11.56 -1.66 6.14
C VAL A 114 10.67 -2.58 6.96
N LYS A 115 10.17 -2.10 8.10
CA LYS A 115 9.22 -2.83 8.94
C LYS A 115 7.80 -2.59 8.49
N THR A 116 7.04 -3.65 8.22
CA THR A 116 5.70 -3.56 7.63
C THR A 116 4.55 -3.63 8.63
N ASP A 117 4.83 -3.50 9.94
CA ASP A 117 3.84 -3.64 11.02
C ASP A 117 2.68 -2.61 10.96
N PHE A 118 2.98 -1.37 10.56
CA PHE A 118 2.00 -0.29 10.46
C PHE A 118 2.32 0.64 9.29
N VAL A 119 1.75 0.31 8.12
CA VAL A 119 2.04 0.97 6.85
C VAL A 119 0.79 1.58 6.23
N GLN A 120 0.93 2.80 5.72
CA GLN A 120 -0.02 3.40 4.80
C GLN A 120 0.65 3.58 3.44
N CYS A 121 0.23 2.78 2.45
CA CYS A 121 0.83 2.79 1.13
C CYS A 121 0.01 3.56 0.09
N VAL A 122 0.72 4.12 -0.88
CA VAL A 122 0.18 4.74 -2.09
C VAL A 122 0.90 4.10 -3.27
N LEU A 123 0.33 3.00 -3.77
CA LEU A 123 0.92 2.23 -4.85
C LEU A 123 0.31 2.59 -6.22
N GLU A 124 1.15 2.63 -7.25
CA GLU A 124 0.74 2.63 -8.63
C GLU A 124 0.02 1.31 -8.93
N LYS A 125 -1.04 1.42 -9.71
CA LYS A 125 -2.00 0.33 -9.89
C LYS A 125 -1.76 -0.29 -11.26
N ASP A 126 -0.83 -1.22 -11.31
CA ASP A 126 -0.39 -1.90 -12.55
C ASP A 126 -1.51 -2.77 -13.14
N GLY A 127 -2.31 -3.39 -12.27
CA GLY A 127 -3.46 -4.21 -12.65
C GLY A 127 -4.75 -3.38 -12.65
N LYS A 128 -5.33 -3.15 -13.83
CA LYS A 128 -6.71 -2.66 -13.96
C LYS A 128 -7.60 -3.79 -14.46
N PHE A 129 -8.29 -4.45 -13.55
CA PHE A 129 -9.34 -5.39 -13.92
C PHE A 129 -10.70 -4.70 -13.79
N SER A 130 -11.62 -4.99 -14.71
CA SER A 130 -12.95 -4.40 -14.71
C SER A 130 -13.99 -5.43 -15.11
N SER A 131 -15.14 -5.41 -14.43
CA SER A 131 -16.33 -6.19 -14.81
C SER A 131 -17.56 -5.27 -14.87
N GLY A 132 -18.55 -5.61 -15.70
CA GLY A 132 -19.69 -4.73 -15.92
C GLY A 132 -20.88 -5.37 -16.64
N PHE A 133 -21.85 -4.53 -17.01
CA PHE A 133 -23.17 -4.90 -17.56
C PHE A 133 -23.13 -5.86 -18.76
N LEU A 134 -22.00 -5.95 -19.48
CA LEU A 134 -21.83 -6.82 -20.66
C LEU A 134 -20.58 -7.73 -20.59
N ASN A 135 -19.80 -7.67 -19.49
CA ASN A 135 -18.60 -8.48 -19.31
C ASN A 135 -18.63 -9.09 -17.92
N ASP A 136 -18.64 -10.42 -17.84
CA ASP A 136 -18.56 -11.14 -16.58
C ASP A 136 -17.21 -10.88 -15.89
N ALA A 137 -17.25 -10.86 -14.56
CA ALA A 137 -16.02 -10.92 -13.78
C ALA A 137 -15.33 -12.25 -14.06
N THR A 138 -13.99 -12.26 -14.08
CA THR A 138 -13.29 -13.54 -14.15
C THR A 138 -13.60 -14.36 -12.88
N PRO A 139 -13.62 -15.70 -12.95
CA PRO A 139 -13.93 -16.54 -11.79
C PRO A 139 -13.08 -16.22 -10.55
N GLU A 140 -11.83 -15.77 -10.76
CA GLU A 140 -10.90 -15.38 -9.71
C GLU A 140 -11.34 -14.10 -8.98
N LEU A 141 -11.83 -13.09 -9.71
CA LEU A 141 -12.35 -11.85 -9.13
C LEU A 141 -13.66 -12.08 -8.36
N ASP A 142 -14.51 -12.99 -8.85
CA ASP A 142 -15.74 -13.38 -8.16
C ASP A 142 -15.46 -14.17 -6.89
N ALA A 143 -14.49 -15.09 -6.92
CA ALA A 143 -14.04 -15.81 -5.73
C ALA A 143 -13.49 -14.82 -4.69
N PHE A 144 -12.61 -13.91 -5.11
CA PHE A 144 -12.03 -12.87 -4.25
C PHE A 144 -13.11 -12.04 -3.54
N LEU A 145 -14.13 -11.58 -4.26
CA LEU A 145 -15.24 -10.82 -3.66
C LEU A 145 -16.10 -11.66 -2.73
N ARG A 146 -16.43 -12.89 -3.13
CA ARG A 146 -17.31 -13.77 -2.37
C ARG A 146 -16.72 -14.14 -1.02
N GLU A 147 -15.41 -14.40 -0.97
CA GLU A 147 -14.67 -14.62 0.29
C GLU A 147 -14.80 -13.43 1.25
N ARG A 148 -14.96 -12.22 0.71
CA ARG A 148 -15.11 -10.96 1.47
C ARG A 148 -16.57 -10.55 1.69
N GLY A 149 -17.51 -11.45 1.40
CA GLY A 149 -18.95 -11.20 1.58
C GLY A 149 -19.55 -10.21 0.58
N HIS A 150 -18.87 -9.95 -0.54
CA HIS A 150 -19.33 -9.11 -1.62
C HIS A 150 -19.71 -9.93 -2.86
N SER A 151 -20.48 -9.32 -3.76
CA SER A 151 -20.88 -9.93 -5.02
C SER A 151 -20.76 -8.91 -6.15
N SER A 152 -20.27 -9.39 -7.29
CA SER A 152 -20.22 -8.68 -8.57
C SER A 152 -21.58 -8.72 -9.31
N GLN A 153 -22.51 -9.56 -8.88
CA GLN A 153 -23.82 -9.73 -9.52
C GLN A 153 -24.89 -8.82 -8.89
N GLY A 154 -25.81 -8.34 -9.73
CA GLY A 154 -27.02 -7.62 -9.31
C GLY A 154 -28.29 -8.45 -9.55
N LEU A 155 -29.45 -7.90 -9.17
CA LEU A 155 -30.76 -8.59 -9.28
C LEU A 155 -31.16 -8.96 -10.71
N VAL A 156 -30.71 -8.20 -11.71
CA VAL A 156 -31.05 -8.38 -13.14
C VAL A 156 -29.82 -8.29 -14.06
N PHE A 157 -28.77 -7.57 -13.63
CA PHE A 157 -27.55 -7.34 -14.40
C PHE A 157 -26.33 -7.30 -13.49
N ASN A 158 -25.14 -7.59 -14.04
CA ASN A 158 -23.87 -7.46 -13.33
C ASN A 158 -23.62 -6.01 -12.90
N LYS A 159 -23.04 -5.86 -11.71
CA LYS A 159 -22.58 -4.57 -11.20
C LYS A 159 -21.36 -4.11 -11.99
N ASN A 160 -21.19 -2.80 -12.07
CA ASN A 160 -20.02 -2.21 -12.69
C ASN A 160 -18.93 -2.01 -11.62
N MET A 161 -17.84 -2.77 -11.74
CA MET A 161 -16.81 -2.91 -10.73
C MET A 161 -15.45 -2.54 -11.30
N ARG A 162 -14.60 -1.95 -10.46
CA ARG A 162 -13.19 -1.67 -10.75
C ARG A 162 -12.33 -2.31 -9.70
N TYR A 163 -11.42 -3.16 -10.12
CA TYR A 163 -10.42 -3.79 -9.27
C TYR A 163 -9.08 -3.17 -9.62
N ARG A 164 -8.34 -2.80 -8.59
CA ARG A 164 -7.03 -2.18 -8.70
C ARG A 164 -6.10 -2.86 -7.73
N GLU A 165 -4.99 -3.35 -8.23
CA GLU A 165 -3.92 -3.91 -7.42
C GLU A 165 -2.64 -3.13 -7.73
N GLY A 166 -1.95 -2.72 -6.66
CA GLY A 166 -0.56 -2.28 -6.70
C GLY A 166 0.28 -3.23 -5.88
N VAL A 167 1.51 -3.47 -6.31
CA VAL A 167 2.45 -4.39 -5.67
C VAL A 167 3.81 -3.71 -5.54
N VAL A 168 4.67 -4.27 -4.68
CA VAL A 168 6.07 -3.88 -4.55
C VAL A 168 6.93 -5.10 -4.82
N GLU A 169 7.47 -5.22 -6.03
CA GLU A 169 8.29 -6.35 -6.48
C GLU A 169 9.78 -6.13 -6.20
N PRO A 170 10.57 -7.22 -6.01
CA PRO A 170 12.02 -7.10 -6.00
C PRO A 170 12.54 -6.44 -7.29
N GLY A 171 13.47 -5.48 -7.12
CA GLY A 171 14.04 -4.68 -8.20
C GLY A 171 13.31 -3.35 -8.46
N GLU A 172 12.13 -3.14 -7.85
CA GLU A 172 11.42 -1.87 -8.00
C GLU A 172 12.01 -0.76 -7.13
N GLN A 173 11.90 0.47 -7.62
CA GLN A 173 12.24 1.66 -6.85
C GLN A 173 11.04 2.11 -6.02
N VAL A 174 11.23 2.20 -4.71
CA VAL A 174 10.19 2.68 -3.79
C VAL A 174 10.71 3.81 -2.91
N CYS A 175 9.78 4.65 -2.52
CA CYS A 175 9.92 5.73 -1.56
C CYS A 175 9.30 5.29 -0.24
N VAL A 176 10.07 5.38 0.83
CA VAL A 176 9.67 5.03 2.20
C VAL A 176 9.84 6.24 3.09
N VAL A 177 8.84 6.55 3.90
CA VAL A 177 8.92 7.55 4.97
C VAL A 177 8.72 6.85 6.30
N GLY A 178 9.75 6.88 7.14
CA GLY A 178 9.73 6.27 8.46
C GLY A 178 10.78 6.87 9.38
N ALA A 179 10.70 6.53 10.67
CA ALA A 179 11.73 6.84 11.64
C ALA A 179 12.90 5.86 11.48
N GLY A 180 14.11 6.40 11.35
CA GLY A 180 15.33 5.59 11.22
C GLY A 180 15.85 5.10 12.57
N ARG A 181 16.32 3.85 12.61
CA ARG A 181 17.09 3.27 13.72
C ARG A 181 18.22 2.42 13.16
N TRP A 182 19.45 2.66 13.58
CA TRP A 182 20.59 1.84 13.22
C TRP A 182 20.69 0.63 14.14
N GLU A 183 20.86 -0.54 13.55
CA GLU A 183 21.18 -1.77 14.27
C GLU A 183 22.30 -2.52 13.57
N ARG A 184 22.89 -3.49 14.28
CA ARG A 184 23.86 -4.40 13.66
C ARG A 184 23.16 -5.26 12.63
N ASP A 185 23.81 -5.46 11.49
CA ASP A 185 23.23 -6.28 10.42
C ASP A 185 23.43 -7.78 10.73
N PRO A 186 22.37 -8.52 11.13
CA PRO A 186 22.48 -9.94 11.46
C PRO A 186 22.85 -10.80 10.25
N ASP A 187 22.53 -10.35 9.02
CA ASP A 187 22.78 -11.12 7.80
C ASP A 187 24.27 -11.13 7.45
N GLU A 188 24.99 -10.07 7.82
CA GLU A 188 26.45 -9.99 7.66
C GLU A 188 27.19 -10.61 8.85
N GLU A 189 26.63 -10.56 10.07
CA GLU A 189 27.16 -11.31 11.22
C GLU A 189 27.15 -12.83 10.98
N ALA A 190 26.12 -13.37 10.32
CA ALA A 190 26.03 -14.79 9.97
C ALA A 190 27.05 -15.22 8.90
N SER A 191 27.50 -14.28 8.06
CA SER A 191 28.42 -14.54 6.94
C SER A 191 29.90 -14.35 7.34
N ALA A 192 30.18 -13.60 8.41
CA ALA A 192 31.53 -13.26 8.85
C ALA A 192 32.13 -14.33 9.79
N GLY A 193 32.62 -15.43 9.21
CA GLY A 193 33.43 -16.42 9.93
C GLY A 193 34.76 -15.84 10.46
N THR A 194 35.01 -15.95 11.76
CA THR A 194 36.32 -15.92 12.47
C THR A 194 37.45 -15.04 11.89
N GLY A 195 37.17 -13.78 11.55
CA GLY A 195 38.14 -12.82 11.01
C GLY A 195 38.24 -11.56 11.86
N TYR A 196 38.82 -11.66 13.05
CA TYR A 196 39.05 -10.52 13.94
C TYR A 196 40.21 -9.67 13.42
N ARG A 197 39.91 -8.55 12.76
CA ARG A 197 40.63 -7.26 12.80
C ARG A 197 40.11 -6.32 11.71
N ASP A 198 39.63 -5.16 12.15
CA ASP A 198 39.59 -3.92 11.37
C ASP A 198 38.48 -3.77 10.30
N ALA A 199 37.24 -3.65 10.76
CA ALA A 199 36.18 -2.90 10.06
C ALA A 199 35.07 -2.59 11.09
N SER A 200 34.55 -1.37 11.09
CA SER A 200 33.28 -1.04 11.76
C SER A 200 32.25 -2.13 11.44
N MET A 201 31.70 -2.77 12.47
CA MET A 201 30.72 -3.86 12.27
C MET A 201 29.61 -3.38 11.33
N PRO A 202 29.22 -4.19 10.33
CA PRO A 202 28.20 -3.79 9.37
C PRO A 202 26.91 -3.47 10.12
N THR A 203 26.40 -2.27 9.90
CA THR A 203 25.12 -1.80 10.43
C THR A 203 24.14 -1.60 9.30
N ARG A 204 22.87 -1.88 9.55
CA ARG A 204 21.77 -1.55 8.65
C ARG A 204 20.87 -0.50 9.26
N LEU A 205 20.29 0.33 8.41
CA LEU A 205 19.19 1.19 8.81
C LEU A 205 17.94 0.34 8.98
N VAL A 206 17.09 0.66 9.94
CA VAL A 206 15.74 0.11 10.08
C VAL A 206 14.77 1.27 10.01
N LEU A 207 13.84 1.22 9.07
CA LEU A 207 12.75 2.18 8.92
C LEU A 207 11.50 1.58 9.55
N VAL A 208 10.99 2.24 10.57
CA VAL A 208 9.77 1.88 11.30
C VAL A 208 8.73 2.97 11.18
N ALA A 209 7.47 2.65 11.51
CA ALA A 209 6.44 3.67 11.67
C ALA A 209 6.88 4.71 12.72
N PRO A 210 6.80 6.02 12.40
CA PRO A 210 7.10 7.06 13.37
C PRO A 210 6.05 7.09 14.49
N GLU A 211 6.36 7.74 15.62
CA GLU A 211 5.45 7.78 16.77
C GLU A 211 4.10 8.48 16.47
N ASP A 212 4.09 9.39 15.50
CA ASP A 212 2.96 10.24 15.15
C ASP A 212 2.15 9.73 13.94
N GLY A 213 2.48 8.57 13.38
CA GLY A 213 1.78 8.06 12.23
C GLY A 213 2.30 6.75 11.63
N PRO A 214 1.68 6.28 10.55
CA PRO A 214 2.12 5.09 9.84
C PRO A 214 3.43 5.35 9.09
N LEU A 215 4.19 4.27 8.85
CA LEU A 215 5.20 4.27 7.81
C LEU A 215 4.52 4.49 6.46
N LEU A 216 5.03 5.40 5.64
CA LEU A 216 4.47 5.66 4.32
C LEU A 216 5.30 4.96 3.25
N LEU A 217 4.63 4.29 2.32
CA LEU A 217 5.26 3.52 1.23
C LEU A 217 4.65 3.94 -0.11
N SER A 218 5.49 4.18 -1.12
CA SER A 218 5.01 4.51 -2.47
C SER A 218 6.03 4.13 -3.54
N ASP A 219 5.56 3.56 -4.64
CA ASP A 219 6.30 3.31 -5.90
C ASP A 219 5.99 4.38 -6.96
N GLU A 220 5.06 5.32 -6.69
CA GLU A 220 4.63 6.31 -7.68
C GLU A 220 5.82 7.14 -8.16
N ALA A 221 5.97 7.29 -9.48
CA ALA A 221 7.06 8.07 -10.08
C ALA A 221 7.16 9.53 -9.59
N SER A 222 6.07 10.08 -9.04
CA SER A 222 6.05 11.42 -8.43
C SER A 222 6.73 11.50 -7.06
N MET A 223 6.89 10.36 -6.38
CA MET A 223 7.53 10.21 -5.07
C MET A 223 9.00 9.80 -5.16
N LEU A 224 9.44 9.31 -6.32
CA LEU A 224 10.80 8.89 -6.62
C LEU A 224 11.69 10.05 -7.11
N ARG A 225 11.28 11.29 -6.85
CA ARG A 225 11.96 12.53 -7.27
C ARG A 225 12.22 13.47 -6.10
#